data_AF-A0A4R4W887-F1
#
_entry.id   AF-A0A4R4W887-F1
#
_cell.length_a   1.000
_cell.length_b   1.000
_cell.length_c   1.000
_cell.angle_alpha   90.00
_cell.angle_beta   90.00
_cell.angle_gamma   90.00
#
_symmetry.space_group_name_H-M   'P 1'
#
loop_
_entity.id
_entity.type
_entity.pdbx_description
1 polymer ?
#
loop_
_entity_poly.entity_id
_entity_poly.type
_entity_poly.pdbx_seq_one_letter_code
_entity_poly.pdbx_strand_id
1 'polypeptide(L)'
;MSNLLAQAQAMQNQLMEAQANLESQEIEGSAGGGLVTALVSGTGELLSLNIKPEAVDPDDTETLADLIVAAVRDASENAKEVAAAAMGPLAGGLGGADIPGFGGAGGPAGFSLPGATPPAVEPGDDDEPGNDRPAPRPGNESGGVGFVNPGSGTGSPGQNPG
;
A
#
# COMPACT_ATOMS: atom_id res chain seq x y z
N MET A 1 0.29 -41.99 -5.08
CA MET A 1 1.27 -40.89 -4.95
C MET A 1 1.46 -40.11 -6.25
N SER A 2 1.57 -40.74 -7.43
CA SER A 2 1.87 -40.03 -8.69
C SER A 2 0.83 -38.99 -9.16
N ASN A 3 -0.46 -39.20 -8.91
CA ASN A 3 -1.49 -38.27 -9.35
C ASN A 3 -1.47 -36.94 -8.58
N LEU A 4 -1.04 -37.00 -7.31
CA LEU A 4 -0.91 -35.85 -6.42
C LEU A 4 0.30 -34.99 -6.81
N LEU A 5 1.40 -35.64 -7.21
CA LEU A 5 2.59 -34.95 -7.72
C LEU A 5 2.31 -34.25 -9.07
N ALA A 6 1.55 -34.90 -9.96
CA ALA A 6 1.17 -34.32 -11.25
C ALA A 6 0.24 -33.10 -11.10
N GLN A 7 -0.72 -33.15 -10.16
CA GLN A 7 -1.58 -32.01 -9.83
C GLN A 7 -0.78 -30.84 -9.25
N ALA A 8 0.19 -31.12 -8.36
CA ALA A 8 1.04 -30.08 -7.79
C ALA A 8 1.90 -29.38 -8.85
N GLN A 9 2.44 -30.12 -9.81
CA GLN A 9 3.20 -29.55 -10.94
C GLN A 9 2.32 -28.70 -11.87
N ALA A 10 1.11 -29.18 -12.18
CA ALA A 10 0.15 -28.41 -12.98
C ALA A 10 -0.23 -27.09 -12.30
N MET A 11 -0.44 -27.10 -10.98
CA MET A 11 -0.72 -25.90 -10.18
C MET A 11 0.43 -24.90 -10.18
N GLN A 12 1.69 -25.34 -10.03
CA GLN A 12 2.85 -24.46 -10.11
C GLN A 12 2.93 -23.75 -11.46
N ASN A 13 2.72 -24.50 -12.55
CA ASN A 13 2.73 -23.91 -13.90
C ASN A 13 1.57 -22.93 -14.09
N GLN A 14 0.36 -23.28 -13.65
CA GLN A 14 -0.80 -22.38 -13.74
C GLN A 14 -0.62 -21.09 -12.94
N LEU A 15 0.03 -21.14 -11.78
CA LEU A 15 0.35 -19.93 -11.01
C LEU A 15 1.35 -19.02 -11.75
N MET A 16 2.44 -19.60 -12.26
CA MET A 16 3.44 -18.85 -13.02
C MET A 16 2.84 -18.25 -14.30
N GLU A 17 2.02 -19.01 -15.01
CA GLU A 17 1.36 -18.56 -16.23
C GLU A 17 0.30 -17.49 -15.95
N ALA A 18 -0.50 -17.63 -14.89
CA ALA A 18 -1.47 -16.61 -14.49
C ALA A 18 -0.78 -15.31 -14.07
N GLN A 19 0.35 -15.38 -13.37
CA GLN A 19 1.14 -14.21 -12.98
C GLN A 19 1.70 -13.49 -14.22
N ALA A 20 2.33 -14.23 -15.14
CA ALA A 20 2.89 -13.67 -16.37
C ALA A 20 1.80 -13.09 -17.30
N ASN A 21 0.65 -13.77 -17.38
CA ASN A 21 -0.50 -13.28 -18.13
C ASN A 21 -1.06 -12.00 -17.50
N LEU A 22 -1.18 -11.91 -16.18
CA LEU A 22 -1.60 -10.69 -15.48
C LEU A 22 -0.67 -9.51 -15.74
N GLU A 23 0.65 -9.74 -15.69
CA GLU A 23 1.63 -8.69 -15.99
C GLU A 23 1.55 -8.22 -17.45
N SER A 24 1.29 -9.14 -18.38
CA SER A 24 1.18 -8.83 -19.82
C SER A 24 -0.20 -8.35 -20.25
N GLN A 25 -1.19 -8.45 -19.37
CA GLN A 25 -2.57 -8.07 -19.67
C GLN A 25 -2.70 -6.55 -19.56
N GLU A 26 -3.16 -5.93 -20.63
CA GLU A 26 -3.38 -4.49 -20.69
C GLU A 26 -4.87 -4.22 -20.52
N ILE A 27 -5.21 -3.39 -19.54
CA ILE A 27 -6.56 -2.97 -19.23
C ILE A 27 -6.69 -1.49 -19.56
N GLU A 28 -7.68 -1.17 -20.38
CA GLU A 28 -8.02 0.21 -20.72
C GLU A 28 -9.12 0.74 -19.80
N GLY A 29 -8.95 1.97 -19.33
CA GLY A 29 -10.00 2.76 -18.68
C GLY A 29 -10.14 4.11 -19.36
N SER A 30 -11.31 4.72 -19.28
CA SER A 30 -11.58 5.98 -19.99
C SER A 30 -12.44 6.95 -19.21
N ALA A 31 -12.28 8.24 -19.50
CA ALA A 31 -13.08 9.30 -18.91
C ALA A 31 -13.50 10.34 -19.96
N GLY A 32 -14.52 11.13 -19.61
CA GLY A 32 -15.03 12.21 -20.46
C GLY A 32 -15.62 11.72 -21.79
N GLY A 33 -16.14 10.49 -21.84
CA GLY A 33 -16.65 9.90 -23.10
C GLY A 33 -15.56 9.42 -24.06
N GLY A 34 -14.38 9.06 -23.55
CA GLY A 34 -13.24 8.61 -24.37
C GLY A 34 -12.37 9.75 -24.88
N LEU A 35 -12.39 10.88 -24.17
CA LEU A 35 -11.46 12.00 -24.36
C LEU A 35 -10.10 11.71 -23.73
N VAL A 36 -10.09 11.02 -22.59
CA VAL A 36 -8.90 10.53 -21.92
C VAL A 36 -9.01 9.03 -21.75
N THR A 37 -7.95 8.30 -22.12
CA THR A 37 -7.84 6.85 -21.98
C THR A 37 -6.54 6.52 -21.26
N ALA A 38 -6.62 5.76 -20.18
CA ALA A 38 -5.47 5.24 -19.44
C ALA A 38 -5.33 3.74 -19.71
N LEU A 39 -4.12 3.30 -20.00
CA LEU A 39 -3.75 1.89 -20.14
C LEU A 39 -2.96 1.49 -18.90
N VAL A 40 -3.43 0.46 -18.21
CA VAL A 40 -2.74 -0.11 -17.04
C VAL A 40 -2.48 -1.60 -17.25
N SER A 41 -1.45 -2.14 -16.63
CA SER A 41 -1.22 -3.58 -16.57
C SER A 41 -2.22 -4.26 -15.63
N GLY A 42 -2.34 -5.59 -15.70
CA GLY A 42 -3.08 -6.38 -14.72
C GLY A 42 -2.50 -6.37 -13.31
N THR A 43 -1.31 -5.80 -13.12
CA THR A 43 -0.75 -5.49 -11.79
C THR A 43 -1.16 -4.11 -11.28
N GLY A 44 -1.83 -3.30 -12.09
CA GLY A 44 -2.25 -1.93 -11.78
C GLY A 44 -1.17 -0.89 -12.05
N GLU A 45 -0.12 -1.22 -12.81
CA GLU A 45 0.89 -0.26 -13.23
C GLU A 45 0.41 0.53 -14.44
N LEU A 46 0.58 1.86 -14.44
CA LEU A 46 0.20 2.70 -15.57
C LEU A 46 1.21 2.59 -16.70
N LEU A 47 0.79 2.04 -17.84
CA LEU A 47 1.60 1.81 -19.02
C LEU A 47 1.58 3.00 -19.98
N SER A 48 0.39 3.56 -20.21
CA SER A 48 0.20 4.64 -21.18
C SER A 48 -1.00 5.52 -20.85
N LEU A 49 -0.97 6.76 -21.33
CA LEU A 49 -2.06 7.72 -21.23
C LEU A 49 -2.25 8.39 -22.59
N ASN A 50 -3.46 8.30 -23.13
CA ASN A 50 -3.85 8.93 -24.37
C ASN A 50 -4.88 10.02 -24.08
N ILE A 51 -4.60 11.24 -24.52
CA ILE A 51 -5.44 12.41 -24.33
C ILE A 51 -5.74 12.99 -25.71
N LYS A 52 -7.02 13.06 -26.06
CA LYS A 52 -7.45 13.72 -27.29
C LYS A 52 -7.31 15.23 -27.16
N PRO A 53 -6.97 15.94 -28.25
CA PRO A 53 -6.86 17.40 -28.23
C PRO A 53 -8.17 18.09 -27.83
N GLU A 54 -9.30 17.42 -28.02
CA GLU A 54 -10.63 17.87 -27.59
C GLU A 54 -10.77 18.02 -26.06
N ALA A 55 -9.96 17.30 -25.27
CA ALA A 55 -9.91 17.45 -23.81
C ALA A 55 -8.85 18.47 -23.34
N VAL A 56 -7.95 18.91 -24.23
CA VAL A 56 -6.83 19.77 -23.86
C VAL A 56 -7.22 21.23 -24.07
N ASP A 57 -7.82 21.81 -23.04
CA ASP A 57 -8.07 23.26 -22.97
C ASP A 57 -7.03 23.94 -22.05
N PRO A 58 -6.17 24.83 -22.57
CA PRO A 58 -5.18 25.53 -21.75
C PRO A 58 -5.81 26.52 -20.76
N ASP A 59 -7.04 26.96 -21.01
CA ASP A 59 -7.77 27.85 -20.11
C ASP A 59 -8.54 27.08 -19.00
N ASP A 60 -8.67 25.76 -19.13
CA ASP A 60 -9.36 24.87 -18.18
C ASP A 60 -8.55 23.60 -17.85
N THR A 61 -7.39 23.79 -17.21
CA THR A 61 -6.53 22.68 -16.77
C THR A 61 -7.12 21.87 -15.60
N GLU A 62 -8.06 22.44 -14.83
CA GLU A 62 -8.69 21.75 -13.71
C GLU A 62 -9.59 20.61 -14.20
N THR A 63 -10.40 20.86 -15.23
CA THR A 63 -11.23 19.82 -15.84
C THR A 63 -10.39 18.72 -16.48
N LEU A 64 -9.28 19.08 -17.16
CA LEU A 64 -8.35 18.09 -17.71
C LEU A 64 -7.78 17.18 -16.61
N ALA A 65 -7.37 17.76 -15.48
CA ALA A 65 -6.84 16.99 -14.36
C ALA A 65 -7.89 16.03 -13.78
N ASP A 66 -9.14 16.46 -13.62
CA ASP A 66 -10.23 15.62 -13.13
C ASP A 66 -10.49 14.44 -14.07
N LEU A 67 -10.51 14.68 -15.39
CA LEU A 67 -10.67 13.63 -16.40
C LEU A 67 -9.53 12.61 -16.36
N ILE A 68 -8.29 13.04 -16.16
CA ILE A 68 -7.15 12.12 -16.04
C ILE A 68 -7.30 11.25 -14.79
N VAL A 69 -7.63 11.86 -13.64
CA VAL A 69 -7.83 11.12 -12.39
C VAL A 69 -8.96 10.10 -12.55
N ALA A 70 -10.07 10.49 -13.18
CA ALA A 70 -11.19 9.60 -13.45
C ALA A 70 -10.78 8.43 -14.35
N ALA A 71 -10.04 8.67 -15.45
CA ALA A 71 -9.62 7.62 -16.38
C ALA A 71 -8.65 6.62 -15.73
N VAL A 72 -7.68 7.12 -14.95
CA VAL A 72 -6.72 6.27 -14.22
C VAL A 72 -7.43 5.46 -13.15
N ARG A 73 -8.38 6.06 -12.44
CA ARG A 73 -9.17 5.35 -11.43
C ARG A 73 -9.99 4.24 -12.05
N ASP A 74 -10.69 4.51 -13.16
CA ASP A 74 -11.46 3.54 -13.93
C ASP A 74 -10.57 2.37 -14.39
N ALA A 75 -9.43 2.67 -15.01
CA ALA A 75 -8.45 1.66 -15.43
C ALA A 75 -7.95 0.81 -14.26
N SER A 76 -7.63 1.46 -13.13
CA SER A 76 -7.14 0.79 -11.91
C SER A 76 -8.19 -0.09 -11.24
N GLU A 77 -9.46 0.34 -11.24
CA GLU A 77 -10.58 -0.46 -10.73
C GLU A 77 -10.79 -1.69 -11.64
N ASN A 78 -10.83 -1.50 -12.96
CA ASN A 78 -10.93 -2.61 -13.93
C ASN A 78 -9.76 -3.60 -13.80
N ALA A 79 -8.52 -3.13 -13.61
CA ALA A 79 -7.37 -4.00 -13.42
C ALA A 79 -7.48 -4.87 -12.18
N LYS A 80 -8.00 -4.33 -11.07
CA LYS A 80 -8.24 -5.11 -9.84
C LYS A 80 -9.29 -6.18 -10.04
N GLU A 81 -10.36 -5.89 -10.79
CA GLU A 81 -11.39 -6.88 -11.10
C GLU A 81 -10.84 -8.00 -11.97
N VAL A 82 -10.04 -7.67 -12.99
CA VAL A 82 -9.38 -8.65 -13.86
C VAL A 82 -8.38 -9.50 -13.06
N ALA A 83 -7.58 -8.89 -12.19
CA ALA A 83 -6.67 -9.58 -11.29
C ALA A 83 -7.39 -10.54 -10.34
N ALA A 84 -8.50 -10.09 -9.75
CA ALA A 84 -9.34 -10.91 -8.89
C ALA A 84 -9.99 -12.06 -9.67
N ALA A 85 -10.40 -11.85 -10.92
CA ALA A 85 -10.96 -12.89 -11.77
C ALA A 85 -9.92 -13.92 -12.23
N ALA A 86 -8.67 -13.50 -12.49
CA ALA A 86 -7.58 -14.39 -12.86
C ALA A 86 -7.09 -15.23 -11.67
N MET A 87 -7.01 -14.64 -10.48
CA MET A 87 -6.60 -15.33 -9.26
C MET A 87 -7.74 -16.08 -8.56
N GLY A 88 -9.00 -15.70 -8.77
CA GLY A 88 -10.18 -16.29 -8.11
C GLY A 88 -10.32 -17.81 -8.29
N PRO A 89 -10.16 -18.37 -9.50
CA PRO A 89 -10.17 -19.81 -9.72
C PRO A 89 -9.00 -20.54 -9.05
N LEU A 90 -7.83 -19.92 -8.99
CA LEU A 90 -6.63 -20.46 -8.33
C LEU A 90 -6.78 -20.43 -6.81
N ALA A 91 -7.34 -19.35 -6.26
CA ALA A 91 -7.66 -19.18 -4.85
C ALA A 91 -8.84 -20.07 -4.43
N GLY A 92 -9.85 -20.25 -5.28
CA GLY A 92 -10.97 -21.17 -5.06
C GLY A 92 -10.58 -22.64 -5.15
N GLY A 93 -9.55 -22.96 -5.94
CA GLY A 93 -8.92 -24.29 -5.98
C GLY A 93 -8.07 -24.60 -4.75
N LEU A 94 -7.57 -23.58 -4.05
CA LEU A 94 -6.77 -23.70 -2.82
C LEU A 94 -7.55 -23.39 -1.53
N GLY A 95 -8.72 -22.76 -1.62
CA GLY A 95 -9.41 -22.09 -0.50
C GLY A 95 -10.76 -22.69 -0.10
N GLY A 96 -11.11 -23.88 -0.59
CA GLY A 96 -12.14 -24.72 0.03
C GLY A 96 -11.58 -25.64 1.13
N ALA A 97 -10.27 -25.66 1.31
CA ALA A 97 -9.59 -26.41 2.35
C ALA A 97 -8.87 -25.41 3.26
N ASP A 98 -9.27 -25.43 4.52
CA ASP A 98 -8.60 -24.86 5.67
C ASP A 98 -7.07 -24.94 5.51
N ILE A 99 -6.43 -23.84 5.10
CA ILE A 99 -4.99 -23.66 5.30
C ILE A 99 -4.81 -23.44 6.81
N PRO A 100 -4.25 -24.40 7.57
CA PRO A 100 -3.97 -24.20 8.97
C PRO A 100 -2.82 -23.18 9.05
N GLY A 101 -3.19 -21.91 9.22
CA GLY A 101 -2.26 -20.78 9.23
C GLY A 101 -2.73 -19.52 8.50
N PHE A 102 -3.78 -19.57 7.66
CA PHE A 102 -4.24 -18.38 6.92
C PHE A 102 -5.78 -18.20 6.81
N GLY A 103 -6.58 -19.08 7.40
CA GLY A 103 -8.04 -19.01 7.37
C GLY A 103 -8.66 -19.26 8.73
N GLY A 104 -8.52 -18.30 9.64
CA GLY A 104 -9.12 -18.33 10.98
C GLY A 104 -9.57 -16.93 11.38
N ALA A 105 -10.34 -16.26 10.53
CA ALA A 105 -11.10 -15.06 10.90
C ALA A 105 -12.44 -15.45 11.57
N GLY A 106 -12.40 -16.42 12.47
CA GLY A 106 -13.19 -16.31 13.70
C GLY A 106 -12.46 -15.30 14.57
N GLY A 107 -13.18 -14.30 15.10
CA GLY A 107 -12.59 -13.18 15.83
C GLY A 107 -11.61 -13.60 16.94
N PRO A 108 -10.84 -12.66 17.51
CA PRO A 108 -9.89 -12.96 18.57
C PRO A 108 -10.61 -13.40 19.85
N ALA A 109 -11.01 -14.66 19.93
CA ALA A 109 -11.41 -15.35 21.13
C ALA A 109 -10.18 -16.10 21.65
N GLY A 110 -9.31 -15.40 22.41
CA GLY A 110 -8.22 -16.10 23.11
C GLY A 110 -7.07 -15.29 23.66
N PHE A 111 -6.88 -14.01 23.31
CA PHE A 111 -5.91 -13.18 24.03
C PHE A 111 -6.56 -12.52 25.25
N SER A 112 -6.95 -13.34 26.22
CA SER A 112 -7.22 -12.87 27.57
C SER A 112 -5.90 -12.42 28.19
N LEU A 113 -5.58 -11.13 28.05
CA LEU A 113 -4.63 -10.47 28.95
C LEU A 113 -5.23 -10.50 30.36
N PRO A 114 -4.58 -11.12 31.36
CA PRO A 114 -4.96 -10.89 32.74
C PRO A 114 -4.47 -9.49 33.13
N GLY A 115 -5.39 -8.55 33.34
CA GLY A 115 -5.10 -7.33 34.11
C GLY A 115 -5.20 -5.97 33.42
N ALA A 116 -5.89 -5.81 32.28
CA ALA A 116 -6.23 -4.48 31.78
C ALA A 116 -7.67 -4.11 32.18
N THR A 117 -7.84 -3.56 33.38
CA THR A 117 -9.06 -2.82 33.75
C THR A 117 -9.25 -1.63 32.80
N PRO A 118 -10.43 -1.44 32.17
CA PRO A 118 -10.69 -0.22 31.42
C PRO A 118 -10.83 0.96 32.40
N PRO A 119 -10.33 2.17 32.07
CA PRO A 119 -10.72 3.36 32.80
C PRO A 119 -12.20 3.66 32.52
N ALA A 120 -12.94 3.96 33.57
CA ALA A 120 -14.32 4.39 33.51
C ALA A 120 -14.44 5.67 32.64
N VAL A 121 -15.38 5.64 31.70
CA VAL A 121 -15.95 6.88 31.14
C VAL A 121 -17.00 7.34 32.16
N GLU A 122 -16.61 8.26 33.04
CA GLU A 122 -17.52 8.98 33.93
C GLU A 122 -18.18 10.13 33.16
N PRO A 123 -19.52 10.26 33.20
CA PRO A 123 -20.22 11.46 32.76
C PRO A 123 -20.42 12.39 33.97
N GLY A 124 -19.98 13.65 33.84
CA GLY A 124 -20.27 14.75 34.77
C GLY A 124 -19.63 16.01 34.20
N ASP A 125 -20.43 16.93 33.66
CA ASP A 125 -21.13 18.01 34.36
C ASP A 125 -20.29 19.30 34.31
N ASP A 126 -21.01 20.37 34.02
CA ASP A 126 -20.64 21.74 33.70
C ASP A 126 -19.86 22.51 34.80
N ASP A 127 -19.48 23.75 34.46
CA ASP A 127 -19.18 24.91 35.34
C ASP A 127 -17.70 25.33 35.63
N GLU A 128 -17.13 26.07 34.66
CA GLU A 128 -16.59 27.46 34.78
C GLU A 128 -15.31 27.80 35.64
N PRO A 129 -14.78 29.05 35.64
CA PRO A 129 -13.45 29.40 35.09
C PRO A 129 -12.41 29.88 36.12
N GLY A 130 -11.12 29.91 35.76
CA GLY A 130 -10.09 30.45 36.66
C GLY A 130 -8.67 30.48 36.10
N ASN A 131 -8.19 31.70 35.91
CA ASN A 131 -6.80 32.13 35.75
C ASN A 131 -5.76 31.29 36.51
N ASP A 132 -4.60 31.00 35.91
CA ASP A 132 -3.26 31.24 36.50
C ASP A 132 -2.15 30.53 35.70
N ARG A 133 -1.40 31.31 34.93
CA ARG A 133 -0.12 30.93 34.33
C ARG A 133 0.94 30.83 35.43
N PRO A 134 1.73 29.74 35.55
CA PRO A 134 3.01 29.81 36.24
C PRO A 134 4.15 30.24 35.30
N ALA A 135 5.04 31.07 35.84
CA ALA A 135 6.11 31.87 35.21
C ALA A 135 7.23 31.09 34.46
N PRO A 136 7.99 31.76 33.57
CA PRO A 136 9.19 31.19 32.95
C PRO A 136 10.35 31.06 33.94
N ARG A 137 11.07 29.93 33.89
CA ARG A 137 12.31 29.71 34.66
C ARG A 137 13.52 30.34 33.93
N PRO A 138 14.51 30.89 34.66
CA PRO A 138 15.63 31.63 34.11
C PRO A 138 16.70 30.70 33.53
N GLY A 139 17.38 31.17 32.49
CA GLY A 139 18.54 30.51 31.91
C GLY A 139 19.78 30.60 32.80
N ASN A 140 20.62 29.57 32.72
CA ASN A 140 22.06 29.69 32.94
C ASN A 140 22.80 28.97 31.81
N GLU A 141 23.75 29.70 31.25
CA GLU A 141 24.63 29.27 30.18
C GLU A 141 25.83 28.51 30.76
N SER A 142 26.47 27.71 29.89
CA SER A 142 27.90 27.36 29.87
C SER A 142 28.34 26.06 30.56
N GLY A 143 28.98 25.19 29.76
CA GLY A 143 29.95 24.20 30.27
C GLY A 143 29.86 22.84 29.56
N GLY A 144 30.44 22.73 28.37
CA GLY A 144 30.41 21.51 27.57
C GLY A 144 31.25 20.35 28.09
N VAL A 145 30.98 19.16 27.55
CA VAL A 145 31.97 18.16 27.13
C VAL A 145 31.29 17.24 26.12
N GLY A 146 31.88 17.19 24.92
CA GLY A 146 31.37 16.42 23.80
C GLY A 146 31.52 14.92 24.00
N PHE A 147 30.55 14.17 23.47
CA PHE A 147 30.74 12.79 23.11
C PHE A 147 30.65 12.66 21.59
N VAL A 148 31.76 12.22 21.03
CA VAL A 148 32.00 11.92 19.62
C VAL A 148 31.20 10.70 19.18
N ASN A 149 30.68 10.80 17.96
CA ASN A 149 30.00 9.75 17.21
C ASN A 149 31.03 8.74 16.64
N PRO A 150 30.96 7.43 16.95
CA PRO A 150 31.82 6.44 16.32
C PRO A 150 31.24 6.04 14.95
N GLY A 151 31.54 6.84 13.93
CA GLY A 151 31.36 6.46 12.54
C GLY A 151 32.38 5.39 12.15
N SER A 152 31.89 4.19 11.82
CA SER A 152 32.65 3.13 11.16
C SER A 152 33.01 3.58 9.73
N GLY A 153 34.22 4.12 9.58
CA GLY A 153 34.82 4.49 8.30
C GLY A 153 36.30 4.13 8.30
N THR A 154 36.64 2.84 8.40
CA THR A 154 38.02 2.37 8.22
C THR A 154 38.37 2.41 6.75
N GLY A 155 38.87 3.56 6.29
CA GLY A 155 39.62 3.67 5.04
C GLY A 155 41.02 3.07 5.24
N SER A 156 41.39 2.11 4.41
CA SER A 156 42.74 1.56 4.33
C SER A 156 43.66 2.50 3.55
N PRO A 157 44.85 2.88 4.07
CA PRO A 157 45.86 3.56 3.29
C PRO A 157 47.05 2.62 3.00
N GLY A 158 47.38 2.46 1.72
CA GLY A 158 48.71 2.04 1.31
C GLY A 158 48.76 1.12 0.11
N GLN A 159 48.90 1.67 -1.09
CA GLN A 159 49.95 1.34 -2.06
C GLN A 159 49.68 2.03 -3.40
N ASN A 160 50.52 2.99 -3.77
CA ASN A 160 50.82 3.24 -5.17
C ASN A 160 52.32 3.52 -5.30
N PRO A 161 53.07 2.74 -6.12
CA PRO A 161 54.49 2.96 -6.35
C PRO A 161 54.69 3.95 -7.51
N GLY A 162 55.68 4.83 -7.36
CA GLY A 162 56.10 5.80 -8.37
C GLY A 162 57.15 6.74 -7.81
#